data_AF-A0A2D6JJ76-F1
#
_entry.id   AF-A0A2D6JJ76-F1
#
_cell.length_a   1.000
_cell.length_b   1.000
_cell.length_c   1.000
_cell.angle_alpha   90.00
_cell.angle_beta   90.00
_cell.angle_gamma   90.00
#
_symmetry.space_group_name_H-M   'P 1'
#
loop_
_entity.id
_entity.type
_entity.pdbx_description
1 polymer ?
#
loop_
_entity_poly.entity_id
_entity_poly.type
_entity_poly.pdbx_seq_one_letter_code
_entity_poly.pdbx_strand_id
1 'polypeptide(L)'
;MKIRLFVWISFRVKADLCLKTKNAHDRENLFLKDIPMINNIISFVILVLMFWGRSLHSKNPKLHIKVMSLVIASDLLLVGYLALFNQALTKINAEMSGLLIIHLFFSITTVILYLRLIPIGIKLAKGDESQRASMRQMDRIIVVFRTMTFITSMSLLLR
;
A
#
# COMPACT_ATOMS: atom_id res chain seq x y z
N MET A 1 -26.04 -39.62 -40.74
CA MET A 1 -25.60 -38.20 -40.83
C MET A 1 -25.70 -37.41 -39.51
N LYS A 2 -26.63 -37.71 -38.60
CA LYS A 2 -26.87 -36.91 -37.36
C LYS A 2 -25.76 -36.98 -36.28
N ILE A 3 -25.01 -38.07 -36.18
CA ILE A 3 -23.99 -38.28 -35.12
C ILE A 3 -22.78 -37.32 -35.29
N ARG A 4 -22.38 -37.04 -36.54
CA ARG A 4 -21.26 -36.12 -36.84
C ARG A 4 -21.55 -34.68 -36.43
N LEU A 5 -22.81 -34.25 -36.54
CA LEU A 5 -23.22 -32.89 -36.16
C LEU A 5 -23.18 -32.70 -34.64
N PHE A 6 -23.60 -33.71 -33.87
CA PHE A 6 -23.62 -33.65 -32.41
C PHE A 6 -22.21 -33.64 -31.80
N VAL A 7 -21.29 -34.43 -32.36
CA VAL A 7 -19.87 -34.44 -31.96
C VAL A 7 -19.20 -33.09 -32.25
N TRP A 8 -19.51 -32.49 -33.41
CA TRP A 8 -18.95 -31.20 -33.79
C TRP A 8 -19.45 -30.05 -32.89
N ILE A 9 -20.74 -30.04 -32.54
CA ILE A 9 -21.32 -29.06 -31.61
C ILE A 9 -20.72 -29.21 -30.20
N SER A 10 -20.60 -30.44 -29.69
CA SER A 10 -19.99 -30.70 -28.38
C SER A 10 -18.52 -30.27 -28.33
N PHE A 11 -17.76 -30.49 -29.41
CA PHE A 11 -16.38 -30.04 -29.52
C PHE A 11 -16.27 -28.51 -29.54
N ARG A 12 -17.16 -27.82 -30.28
CA ARG A 12 -17.19 -26.35 -30.34
C ARG A 12 -17.51 -25.72 -28.99
N VAL A 13 -18.51 -26.25 -28.28
CA VAL A 13 -18.88 -25.77 -26.94
C VAL A 13 -17.74 -25.98 -25.93
N LYS A 14 -17.04 -27.12 -25.99
CA LYS A 14 -15.89 -27.40 -25.12
C LYS A 14 -14.70 -26.48 -25.43
N ALA A 15 -14.46 -26.17 -26.71
CA ALA A 15 -13.43 -25.23 -27.13
C ALA A 15 -13.74 -23.79 -26.68
N ASP A 16 -14.99 -23.33 -26.83
CA ASP A 16 -15.42 -22.00 -26.38
C ASP A 16 -15.35 -21.85 -24.86
N LEU A 17 -15.74 -22.89 -24.10
CA LEU A 17 -15.60 -22.92 -22.65
C LEU A 17 -14.13 -22.88 -22.22
N CYS A 18 -13.26 -23.64 -22.90
CA CYS A 18 -11.82 -23.67 -22.63
C CYS A 18 -11.14 -22.32 -22.96
N LEU A 19 -11.55 -21.66 -24.04
CA LEU A 19 -11.07 -20.31 -24.37
C LEU A 19 -11.53 -19.27 -23.35
N LYS A 20 -12.78 -19.38 -22.87
CA LYS A 20 -13.32 -18.46 -21.86
C LYS A 20 -12.63 -18.63 -20.49
N THR A 21 -12.33 -19.86 -20.08
CA THR A 21 -11.59 -20.11 -18.83
C THR A 21 -10.14 -19.68 -18.93
N LYS A 22 -9.48 -19.93 -20.07
CA LYS A 22 -8.10 -19.48 -20.32
C LYS A 22 -8.00 -17.94 -20.30
N ASN A 23 -8.90 -17.24 -20.98
CA ASN A 23 -8.97 -15.77 -20.95
C ASN A 23 -9.27 -15.22 -19.55
N ALA A 24 -10.10 -15.89 -18.74
CA ALA A 24 -10.38 -15.48 -17.37
C ALA A 24 -9.14 -15.62 -16.48
N HIS A 25 -8.43 -16.75 -16.59
CA HIS A 25 -7.19 -16.99 -15.86
C HIS A 25 -6.07 -16.05 -16.29
N ASP A 26 -5.93 -15.78 -17.59
CA ASP A 26 -4.96 -14.81 -18.12
C ASP A 26 -5.26 -13.38 -17.61
N ARG A 27 -6.53 -13.00 -17.49
CA ARG A 27 -6.91 -11.70 -16.88
C ARG A 27 -6.64 -11.62 -15.39
N GLU A 28 -6.85 -12.71 -14.65
CA GLU A 28 -6.53 -12.79 -13.22
C GLU A 28 -5.01 -12.68 -13.01
N ASN A 29 -4.22 -13.39 -13.81
CA ASN A 29 -2.76 -13.33 -13.78
C ASN A 29 -2.23 -11.94 -14.18
N LEU A 30 -2.86 -11.28 -15.15
CA LEU A 30 -2.53 -9.91 -15.54
C LEU A 30 -2.83 -8.93 -14.38
N PHE A 31 -4.00 -9.05 -13.76
CA PHE A 31 -4.39 -8.20 -12.64
C PHE A 31 -3.46 -8.39 -11.42
N LEU A 32 -3.12 -9.63 -11.07
CA LEU A 32 -2.20 -9.93 -9.97
C LEU A 32 -0.79 -9.36 -10.20
N LYS A 33 -0.36 -9.26 -11.46
CA LYS A 33 0.94 -8.67 -11.84
C LYS A 33 0.96 -7.15 -11.66
N ASP A 34 -0.18 -6.47 -11.80
CA ASP A 34 -0.29 -5.02 -11.69
C ASP A 34 -0.43 -4.52 -10.23
N ILE A 35 -0.90 -5.37 -9.31
CA ILE A 35 -1.04 -5.06 -7.87
C ILE A 35 0.22 -4.41 -7.25
N PRO A 36 1.44 -5.00 -7.37
CA PRO A 36 2.63 -4.40 -6.79
C PRO A 36 2.97 -3.03 -7.39
N MET A 37 2.68 -2.80 -8.67
CA MET A 37 2.87 -1.50 -9.32
C MET A 37 1.88 -0.47 -8.77
N ILE A 38 0.60 -0.83 -8.64
CA ILE A 38 -0.45 0.04 -8.09
C ILE A 38 -0.11 0.46 -6.65
N ASN A 39 0.32 -0.48 -5.81
CA ASN A 39 0.69 -0.21 -4.41
C ASN A 39 1.85 0.79 -4.29
N ASN A 40 2.79 0.73 -5.22
CA ASN A 40 3.93 1.63 -5.31
C ASN A 40 3.51 3.04 -5.75
N ILE A 41 2.59 3.14 -6.72
CA ILE A 41 2.00 4.42 -7.14
C ILE A 41 1.25 5.06 -5.97
N ILE A 42 0.42 4.29 -5.26
CA ILE A 42 -0.29 4.79 -4.06
C ILE A 42 0.71 5.27 -3.00
N SER A 43 1.78 4.50 -2.76
CA SER A 43 2.84 4.90 -1.82
C SER A 43 3.51 6.21 -2.20
N PHE A 44 3.79 6.41 -3.48
CA PHE A 44 4.34 7.66 -4.02
C PHE A 44 3.38 8.84 -3.84
N VAL A 45 2.10 8.65 -4.15
CA VAL A 45 1.06 9.69 -3.96
C VAL A 45 0.96 10.09 -2.48
N ILE A 46 0.97 9.12 -1.56
CA ILE A 46 0.98 9.38 -0.11
C ILE A 46 2.21 10.21 0.28
N LEU A 47 3.39 9.88 -0.25
CA LEU A 47 4.62 10.63 0.04
C LEU A 47 4.53 12.08 -0.45
N VAL A 48 4.03 12.30 -1.67
CA VAL A 48 3.82 13.65 -2.22
C VAL A 48 2.81 14.43 -1.38
N LEU A 49 1.69 13.81 -1.01
CA LEU A 49 0.68 14.42 -0.14
C LEU A 49 1.24 14.75 1.26
N MET A 50 2.16 13.94 1.78
CA MET A 50 2.84 14.21 3.05
C MET A 50 3.69 15.49 2.97
N PHE A 51 4.49 15.64 1.91
CA PHE A 51 5.29 16.84 1.69
C PHE A 51 4.42 18.08 1.43
N TRP A 52 3.36 17.94 0.63
CA TRP A 52 2.38 19.01 0.40
C TRP A 52 1.68 19.42 1.70
N GLY A 53 1.20 18.44 2.47
CA GLY A 53 0.56 18.64 3.78
C GLY A 53 1.47 19.38 4.75
N ARG A 54 2.78 19.06 4.76
CA ARG A 54 3.79 19.77 5.53
C ARG A 54 3.95 21.23 5.09
N SER A 55 3.96 21.50 3.78
CA SER A 55 4.03 22.87 3.27
C SER A 55 2.84 23.74 3.69
N LEU A 56 1.69 23.15 3.99
CA LEU A 56 0.50 23.87 4.45
C LEU A 56 0.57 24.32 5.92
N HIS A 57 1.55 23.82 6.69
CA HIS A 57 1.68 24.10 8.13
C HIS A 57 1.69 25.61 8.45
N SER A 58 2.38 26.42 7.64
CA SER A 58 2.50 27.87 7.85
C SER A 58 1.31 28.68 7.32
N LYS A 59 0.59 28.15 6.33
CA LYS A 59 -0.48 28.89 5.63
C LYS A 59 -1.84 28.63 6.22
N ASN A 60 -2.16 27.36 6.50
CA ASN A 60 -3.48 26.92 6.93
C ASN A 60 -3.37 25.72 7.89
N PRO A 61 -3.19 25.94 9.21
CA PRO A 61 -2.98 24.87 10.19
C PRO A 61 -4.18 23.90 10.27
N LYS A 62 -5.41 24.40 10.08
CA LYS A 62 -6.62 23.56 10.05
C LYS A 62 -6.62 22.59 8.85
N LEU A 63 -6.17 23.05 7.68
CA LEU A 63 -6.07 22.20 6.49
C LEU A 63 -4.89 21.23 6.61
N HIS A 64 -3.77 21.68 7.17
CA HIS A 64 -2.62 20.83 7.49
C HIS A 64 -3.03 19.61 8.32
N ILE A 65 -3.79 19.80 9.40
CA ILE A 65 -4.27 18.70 10.25
C ILE A 65 -5.13 17.73 9.43
N LYS A 66 -6.12 18.22 8.66
CA LYS A 66 -6.99 17.36 7.84
C LYS A 66 -6.21 16.53 6.81
N VAL A 67 -5.28 17.17 6.09
CA VAL A 67 -4.46 16.50 5.07
C VAL A 67 -3.51 15.48 5.72
N MET A 68 -2.82 15.85 6.79
CA MET A 68 -1.91 14.93 7.49
C MET A 68 -2.66 13.75 8.12
N SER A 69 -3.84 13.96 8.70
CA SER A 69 -4.68 12.87 9.21
C SER A 69 -5.11 11.92 8.09
N LEU A 70 -5.45 12.44 6.91
CA LEU A 70 -5.77 11.63 5.74
C LEU A 70 -4.55 10.82 5.27
N VAL A 71 -3.37 11.45 5.17
CA VAL A 71 -2.11 10.78 4.79
C VAL A 71 -1.80 9.63 5.74
N ILE A 72 -1.88 9.86 7.06
CA ILE A 72 -1.63 8.83 8.07
C ILE A 72 -2.63 7.69 7.95
N ALA A 73 -3.93 8.00 7.81
CA ALA A 73 -4.97 7.00 7.66
C ALA A 73 -4.77 6.15 6.39
N SER A 74 -4.49 6.79 5.25
CA SER A 74 -4.21 6.11 3.99
C SER A 74 -2.95 5.23 4.07
N ASP A 75 -1.91 5.69 4.76
CA ASP A 75 -0.67 4.94 4.92
C ASP A 75 -0.88 3.69 5.81
N LEU A 76 -1.59 3.85 6.94
CA LEU A 76 -1.96 2.72 7.80
C LEU A 76 -2.83 1.69 7.07
N LEU A 77 -3.80 2.16 6.28
CA LEU A 77 -4.64 1.29 5.46
C LEU A 77 -3.83 0.54 4.40
N LEU A 78 -2.89 1.22 3.72
CA LEU A 78 -2.04 0.60 2.72
C LEU A 78 -1.15 -0.48 3.32
N VAL A 79 -0.49 -0.19 4.45
CA VAL A 79 0.36 -1.16 5.15
C VAL A 79 -0.48 -2.33 5.67
N GLY A 80 -1.67 -2.07 6.23
CA GLY A 80 -2.59 -3.10 6.68
C GLY A 80 -3.07 -4.01 5.54
N TYR A 81 -3.43 -3.41 4.39
CA TYR A 81 -3.82 -4.14 3.19
C TYR A 81 -2.68 -5.05 2.69
N LEU A 82 -1.46 -4.54 2.59
CA LEU A 82 -0.29 -5.35 2.20
C LEU A 82 -0.01 -6.47 3.20
N ALA A 83 -0.15 -6.23 4.50
CA ALA A 83 0.09 -7.24 5.52
C ALA A 83 -0.88 -8.42 5.40
N LEU A 84 -2.17 -8.12 5.20
CA LEU A 84 -3.21 -9.15 4.98
C LEU A 84 -2.99 -9.90 3.66
N PHE A 85 -2.68 -9.17 2.58
CA PHE A 85 -2.42 -9.75 1.27
C PHE A 85 -1.20 -10.68 1.29
N ASN A 86 -0.11 -10.25 1.91
CA ASN A 86 1.10 -11.07 2.03
C ASN A 86 0.90 -12.30 2.93
N GLN A 87 0.13 -12.20 4.02
CA GLN A 87 -0.20 -13.37 4.85
C GLN A 87 -1.00 -14.43 4.09
N ALA A 88 -1.82 -14.03 3.13
CA ALA A 88 -2.51 -14.97 2.25
C ALA A 88 -1.54 -15.69 1.31
N LEU A 89 -0.47 -15.01 0.87
CA LEU A 89 0.53 -15.52 -0.08
C LEU A 89 1.66 -16.34 0.56
N THR A 90 2.13 -15.97 1.76
CA THR A 90 3.27 -16.64 2.44
C THR A 90 2.96 -18.06 2.92
N LYS A 91 1.69 -18.49 2.88
CA LYS A 91 1.32 -19.90 3.06
C LYS A 91 1.85 -20.82 1.95
N ILE A 92 2.42 -20.26 0.87
CA ILE A 92 2.71 -21.00 -0.36
C ILE A 92 4.22 -21.15 -0.65
N ASN A 93 5.11 -20.24 -0.22
CA ASN A 93 6.58 -20.37 -0.44
C ASN A 93 7.37 -19.49 0.54
N ALA A 94 8.30 -20.06 1.30
CA ALA A 94 8.98 -19.37 2.40
C ALA A 94 10.50 -19.24 2.17
N GLU A 95 10.90 -18.23 1.39
CA GLU A 95 12.20 -17.57 1.53
C GLU A 95 12.00 -16.06 1.46
N MET A 96 12.15 -15.37 2.60
CA MET A 96 12.08 -13.91 2.64
C MET A 96 13.45 -13.33 2.29
N SER A 97 13.51 -12.54 1.22
CA SER A 97 14.73 -11.82 0.86
C SER A 97 15.13 -10.79 1.93
N GLY A 98 16.44 -10.56 2.12
CA GLY A 98 16.93 -9.56 3.09
C GLY A 98 16.37 -8.15 2.88
N LEU A 99 16.12 -7.75 1.62
CA LEU A 99 15.48 -6.48 1.29
C LEU A 99 14.04 -6.39 1.81
N LEU A 100 13.29 -7.48 1.75
CA LEU A 100 11.92 -7.55 2.26
C LEU A 100 11.89 -7.37 3.78
N ILE A 101 12.86 -7.96 4.49
CA ILE A 101 13.01 -7.80 5.95
C ILE A 101 13.29 -6.34 6.30
N ILE A 102 14.21 -5.69 5.59
CA ILE A 102 14.55 -4.27 5.81
C ILE A 102 13.33 -3.38 5.53
N HIS A 103 12.62 -3.61 4.41
CA HIS A 103 11.40 -2.87 4.09
C HIS A 103 10.34 -3.03 5.20
N LEU A 104 10.13 -4.26 5.67
CA LEU A 104 9.17 -4.57 6.72
C LEU A 104 9.54 -3.86 8.04
N PHE A 105 10.83 -3.82 8.39
CA PHE A 105 11.34 -3.11 9.57
C PHE A 105 10.99 -1.61 9.52
N PHE A 106 11.25 -0.93 8.39
CA PHE A 106 10.89 0.49 8.24
C PHE A 106 9.38 0.70 8.28
N SER A 107 8.60 -0.15 7.60
CA SER A 107 7.14 -0.07 7.56
C SER A 107 6.52 -0.23 8.96
N ILE A 108 6.91 -1.28 9.71
CA ILE A 108 6.41 -1.52 11.07
C ILE A 108 6.80 -0.38 12.01
N THR A 109 8.05 0.11 11.91
CA THR A 109 8.51 1.23 12.74
C THR A 109 7.70 2.49 12.45
N THR A 110 7.39 2.76 11.18
CA THR A 110 6.54 3.91 10.77
C THR A 110 5.15 3.81 11.38
N VAL A 111 4.53 2.62 11.37
CA VAL A 111 3.23 2.38 12.01
C VAL A 111 3.29 2.68 13.51
N ILE A 112 4.31 2.17 14.22
CA ILE A 112 4.49 2.42 15.65
C ILE A 112 4.65 3.92 15.93
N LEU A 113 5.41 4.63 15.10
CA LEU A 113 5.58 6.07 15.22
C LEU A 113 4.27 6.83 15.01
N TYR A 114 3.43 6.44 14.03
CA TYR A 114 2.11 7.04 13.86
C TYR A 114 1.20 6.82 15.07
N LEU A 115 1.18 5.60 15.63
CA LEU A 115 0.38 5.29 16.82
C LEU A 115 0.77 6.18 18.01
N ARG A 116 2.07 6.49 18.16
CA ARG A 116 2.55 7.43 19.18
C ARG A 116 2.25 8.90 18.83
N LEU A 117 2.24 9.26 17.54
CA LEU A 117 1.98 10.62 17.08
C LEU A 117 0.52 11.04 17.25
N ILE A 118 -0.44 10.12 17.04
CA ILE A 118 -1.88 10.39 17.13
C ILE A 118 -2.29 11.08 18.45
N PRO A 119 -1.97 10.56 19.65
CA PRO A 119 -2.36 11.21 20.90
C PRO A 119 -1.71 12.59 21.09
N ILE A 120 -0.47 12.78 20.60
CA ILE A 120 0.23 14.07 20.60
C ILE A 120 -0.49 15.07 19.69
N GLY A 121 -0.87 14.65 18.49
CA GLY A 121 -1.64 15.44 17.54
C GLY A 121 -3.01 15.85 18.09
N ILE A 122 -3.70 14.95 18.80
CA ILE A 122 -4.98 15.25 19.45
C ILE A 122 -4.81 16.29 20.56
N LYS A 123 -3.80 16.18 21.41
CA LYS A 123 -3.51 17.16 22.47
C LYS A 123 -3.18 18.53 21.88
N LEU A 124 -2.36 18.56 20.83
CA LEU A 124 -2.02 19.80 20.13
C LEU A 124 -3.24 20.44 19.46
N ALA A 125 -4.14 19.64 18.89
CA ALA A 125 -5.39 20.12 18.31
C ALA A 125 -6.36 20.70 19.36
N LYS A 126 -6.24 20.29 20.62
CA LYS A 126 -6.96 20.86 21.77
C LYS A 126 -6.31 22.13 22.33
N GLY A 127 -5.18 22.58 21.78
CA GLY A 127 -4.48 23.80 22.18
C GLY A 127 -3.33 23.60 23.17
N ASP A 128 -2.93 22.35 23.48
CA ASP A 128 -1.76 22.09 24.32
C ASP A 128 -0.45 22.28 23.55
N GLU A 129 0.07 23.50 23.59
CA GLU A 129 1.31 23.91 22.91
C GLU A 129 2.58 23.25 23.47
N SER A 130 2.54 22.68 24.69
CA SER A 130 3.71 22.01 25.30
C SER A 130 4.22 20.84 24.46
N GLN A 131 3.31 20.20 23.70
CA GLN A 131 3.61 19.04 22.88
C GLN A 131 4.11 19.39 21.47
N ARG A 132 4.16 20.68 21.10
CA ARG A 132 4.53 21.12 19.74
C ARG A 132 5.96 20.74 19.36
N ALA A 133 6.90 20.80 20.31
CA ALA A 133 8.29 20.42 20.05
C ALA A 133 8.42 18.91 19.77
N SER A 134 7.74 18.09 20.58
CA SER A 134 7.67 16.64 20.41
C SER A 134 7.04 16.26 19.07
N MET A 135 5.91 16.88 18.71
CA MET A 135 5.24 16.70 17.41
C MET A 135 6.20 16.97 16.24
N ARG A 136 6.94 18.08 16.27
CA ARG A 136 7.90 18.44 15.20
C ARG A 136 9.07 17.48 15.10
N GLN A 137 9.56 16.95 16.22
CA GLN A 137 10.63 15.94 16.21
C GLN A 137 10.14 14.63 15.62
N MET A 138 8.99 14.13 16.10
CA MET A 138 8.42 12.88 15.61
C MET A 138 8.05 12.95 14.13
N ASP A 139 7.48 14.06 13.68
CA ASP A 139 7.12 14.29 12.27
C ASP A 139 8.37 14.23 11.36
N ARG A 140 9.52 14.78 11.79
CA ARG A 140 10.78 14.63 11.03
C ARG A 140 11.24 13.18 10.93
N ILE A 141 11.18 12.43 12.04
CA ILE A 141 11.57 11.03 12.07
C ILE A 141 10.65 10.21 11.14
N ILE A 142 9.34 10.43 11.20
CA ILE A 142 8.36 9.73 10.37
C ILE A 142 8.61 9.99 8.89
N VAL A 143 8.89 11.22 8.47
CA VAL A 143 9.22 11.52 7.06
C VAL A 143 10.43 10.72 6.58
N VAL A 144 11.48 10.61 7.40
CA VAL A 144 12.68 9.84 7.05
C VAL A 144 12.34 8.36 6.91
N PHE A 145 11.67 7.77 7.89
CA PHE A 145 11.26 6.37 7.86
C PHE A 145 10.31 6.06 6.70
N ARG A 146 9.40 6.99 6.39
CA ARG A 146 8.46 6.85 5.28
C ARG A 146 9.17 6.92 3.92
N THR A 147 10.14 7.81 3.78
CA THR A 147 10.96 7.91 2.58
C THR A 147 11.78 6.63 2.37
N MET A 148 12.39 6.09 3.43
CA MET A 148 13.11 4.82 3.38
C MET A 148 12.20 3.64 3.04
N THR A 149 10.98 3.61 3.59
CA THR A 149 9.96 2.60 3.25
C THR A 149 9.64 2.65 1.75
N PHE A 150 9.48 3.84 1.17
CA PHE A 150 9.24 4.01 -0.26
C PHE A 150 10.43 3.55 -1.11
N ILE A 151 11.65 3.97 -0.77
CA ILE A 151 12.88 3.57 -1.49
C ILE A 151 13.03 2.06 -1.50
N THR A 152 12.88 1.41 -0.34
CA THR A 152 12.98 -0.05 -0.24
C THR A 152 11.86 -0.77 -0.98
N SER A 153 10.66 -0.19 -1.06
CA SER A 153 9.54 -0.71 -1.87
C SER A 153 9.83 -0.67 -3.37
N MET A 154 10.41 0.44 -3.86
CA MET A 154 10.86 0.57 -5.25
C MET A 154 11.93 -0.46 -5.59
N SER A 155 12.91 -0.66 -4.70
CA SER A 155 13.96 -1.68 -4.90
C SER A 155 13.41 -3.10 -4.93
N LEU A 156 12.32 -3.39 -4.21
CA LEU A 156 11.64 -4.69 -4.26
C LEU A 156 10.86 -4.87 -5.58
N LEU A 157 10.32 -3.81 -6.15
CA LEU A 157 9.58 -3.86 -7.42
C LEU A 157 10.50 -4.06 -8.63
N LEU A 158 11.70 -3.49 -8.61
CA LEU A 158 12.67 -3.54 -9.71
C LEU A 158 13.47 -4.85 -9.79
N ARG A 159 13.25 -5.79 -8.87
CA ARG A 159 13.92 -7.09 -8.80
C ARG A 159 13.11 -8.17 -9.52
#